data_AF-A0A2H0Z9I3-F1
#
_entry.id   AF-A0A2H0Z9I3-F1
#
_cell.length_a   1.000
_cell.length_b   1.000
_cell.length_c   1.000
_cell.angle_alpha   90.00
_cell.angle_beta   90.00
_cell.angle_gamma   90.00
#
_symmetry.space_group_name_H-M   'P 1'
#
loop_
_entity.id
_entity.type
_entity.pdbx_description
1 polymer ?
#
loop_
_entity_poly.entity_id
_entity_poly.type
_entity_poly.pdbx_seq_one_letter_code
_entity_poly.pdbx_strand_id
1 'polypeptide(L)'
;MGLMIHSLGELPIEAKREYYLYLLDYGWEEPLSEVLFKNFPKMADLASKHDAVVMRGTVGHHFTDEVLSWHQVNGQPSEGILPAILITTIHPRYFQMQAKEHRQSSATQMLLIPLRKACKTTSDVVSLIEKVFKDIKDKKGLPDFEVAKELKKGKRGALVDALILQPNFAGIGLDLKAIAKFFKLK
;
A
#
# COMPACT_ATOMS: atom_id res chain seq x y z
N MET A 1 -2.19 15.19 1.64
CA MET A 1 -3.24 15.40 2.64
C MET A 1 -3.43 14.11 3.42
N GLY A 2 -3.97 14.15 4.64
CA GLY A 2 -4.35 12.95 5.39
C GLY A 2 -5.86 12.82 5.47
N LEU A 3 -6.38 11.62 5.21
CA LEU A 3 -7.79 11.28 5.29
C LEU A 3 -7.99 10.13 6.27
N MET A 4 -8.88 10.32 7.24
CA MET A 4 -9.40 9.25 8.09
C MET A 4 -10.84 9.02 7.66
N ILE A 5 -11.13 7.84 7.13
CA ILE A 5 -12.41 7.53 6.46
C ILE A 5 -12.97 6.22 6.98
N HIS A 6 -14.29 6.09 6.93
CA HIS A 6 -14.95 4.82 7.23
C HIS A 6 -14.93 3.88 6.03
N SER A 7 -15.18 4.43 4.85
CA SER A 7 -15.22 3.72 3.59
C SER A 7 -14.52 4.53 2.51
N LEU A 8 -13.93 3.83 1.54
CA LEU A 8 -13.34 4.47 0.37
C LEU A 8 -14.38 5.17 -0.52
N GLY A 9 -15.68 4.92 -0.31
CA GLY A 9 -16.78 5.67 -0.95
C GLY A 9 -16.80 7.15 -0.60
N GLU A 10 -16.15 7.55 0.51
CA GLU A 10 -16.13 8.93 1.02
C GLU A 10 -15.00 9.79 0.41
N LEU A 11 -14.19 9.23 -0.49
CA LEU A 11 -13.01 9.91 -1.02
C LEU A 11 -13.38 11.09 -1.94
N PRO A 12 -12.80 12.28 -1.74
CA PRO A 12 -13.02 13.43 -2.61
C PRO A 12 -12.41 13.17 -3.99
N ILE A 13 -13.29 13.05 -5.00
CA ILE A 13 -12.96 12.59 -6.35
C ILE A 13 -12.19 13.66 -7.14
N GLU A 14 -12.33 14.92 -6.73
CA GLU A 14 -11.81 16.11 -7.40
C GLU A 14 -10.33 16.35 -7.06
N ALA A 15 -9.86 15.83 -5.92
CA ALA A 15 -8.50 16.01 -5.45
C ALA A 15 -7.53 15.00 -6.06
N LYS A 16 -7.07 15.28 -7.29
CA LYS A 16 -6.05 14.46 -7.95
C LYS A 16 -4.70 14.58 -7.24
N ARG A 17 -4.05 13.45 -6.99
CA ARG A 17 -2.69 13.34 -6.45
C ARG A 17 -1.89 12.28 -7.21
N GLU A 18 -0.58 12.41 -7.22
CA GLU A 18 0.32 11.45 -7.88
C GLU A 18 0.41 10.13 -7.09
N TYR A 19 0.38 10.18 -5.75
CA TYR A 19 0.52 9.00 -4.88
C TYR A 19 -0.62 8.85 -3.88
N TYR A 20 -1.13 7.62 -3.76
CA TYR A 20 -2.16 7.23 -2.81
C TYR A 20 -1.60 6.16 -1.89
N LEU A 21 -1.56 6.44 -0.59
CA LEU A 21 -1.05 5.55 0.45
C LEU A 21 -2.22 5.08 1.31
N TYR A 22 -2.43 3.77 1.39
CA TYR A 22 -3.38 3.14 2.28
C TYR A 22 -2.65 2.47 3.44
N LEU A 23 -2.99 2.85 4.67
CA LEU A 23 -2.47 2.23 5.88
C LEU A 23 -3.39 1.06 6.24
N LEU A 24 -2.90 -0.15 6.05
CA LEU A 24 -3.66 -1.39 6.15
C LEU A 24 -3.36 -2.10 7.46
N ASP A 25 -4.40 -2.26 8.27
CA ASP A 25 -4.37 -3.00 9.53
C ASP A 25 -5.72 -3.70 9.78
N TYR A 26 -5.70 -4.81 10.51
CA TYR A 26 -6.90 -5.52 10.97
C TYR A 26 -7.29 -5.18 12.41
N GLY A 27 -6.62 -4.18 13.01
CA GLY A 27 -6.88 -3.75 14.39
C GLY A 27 -6.35 -4.74 15.42
N TRP A 28 -5.36 -5.55 15.06
CA TRP A 28 -4.65 -6.39 16.01
C TRP A 28 -3.68 -5.53 16.84
N GLU A 29 -3.46 -5.93 18.09
CA GLU A 29 -2.45 -5.30 18.94
C GLU A 29 -1.05 -5.64 18.39
N GLU A 30 -0.51 -4.74 17.59
CA GLU A 30 0.75 -4.91 16.87
C GLU A 30 1.59 -3.63 16.99
N PRO A 31 2.74 -3.67 17.69
CA PRO A 31 3.57 -2.49 17.95
C PRO A 31 3.99 -1.71 16.70
N LEU A 32 4.19 -2.41 15.57
CA LEU A 32 4.53 -1.75 14.30
C LEU A 32 3.35 -0.94 13.74
N SER A 33 2.13 -1.48 13.84
CA SER A 33 0.90 -0.80 13.41
C SER A 33 0.63 0.44 14.25
N GLU A 34 0.78 0.33 15.58
CA GLU A 34 0.60 1.46 16.47
C GLU A 34 1.51 2.64 16.13
N VAL A 35 2.79 2.37 15.85
CA VAL A 35 3.75 3.42 15.51
C VAL A 35 3.44 4.02 14.16
N LEU A 36 3.01 3.21 13.18
CA LEU A 36 2.54 3.72 11.89
C LEU A 36 1.37 4.71 12.09
N PHE A 37 0.37 4.33 12.88
CA PHE A 37 -0.81 5.17 13.13
C PHE A 37 -0.53 6.39 14.03
N LYS A 38 0.34 6.27 15.02
CA LYS A 38 0.81 7.40 15.84
C LYS A 38 1.53 8.45 14.99
N ASN A 39 2.17 8.03 13.89
CA ASN A 39 2.83 8.93 12.93
C ASN A 39 1.89 9.48 11.84
N PHE A 40 0.61 9.13 11.84
CA PHE A 40 -0.34 9.60 10.83
C PHE A 40 -0.37 11.13 10.67
N PRO A 41 -0.34 11.97 11.73
CA PRO A 41 -0.28 13.42 11.57
C PRO A 41 0.96 13.90 10.78
N LYS A 42 2.13 13.31 11.03
CA LYS A 42 3.38 13.60 10.28
C LYS A 42 3.22 13.19 8.81
N MET A 43 2.67 12.01 8.55
CA MET A 43 2.42 11.54 7.19
C MET A 43 1.42 12.44 6.44
N ALA A 44 0.37 12.90 7.13
CA ALA A 44 -0.63 13.79 6.57
C ALA A 44 -0.04 15.14 6.14
N ASP A 45 0.83 15.73 6.98
CA ASP A 45 1.59 16.94 6.69
C ASP A 45 2.51 16.74 5.47
N LEU A 46 3.34 15.70 5.48
CA LEU A 46 4.23 15.38 4.35
C LEU A 46 3.45 15.17 3.05
N ALA A 47 2.36 14.40 3.11
CA ALA A 47 1.51 14.14 1.95
C ALA A 47 0.86 15.43 1.42
N SER A 48 0.52 16.38 2.30
CA SER A 48 -0.08 17.66 1.90
C SER A 48 0.88 18.53 1.08
N LYS A 49 2.19 18.40 1.36
CA LYS A 49 3.27 19.16 0.71
C LYS A 49 3.80 18.49 -0.57
N HIS A 50 3.56 17.19 -0.75
CA HIS A 50 4.25 16.38 -1.77
C HIS A 50 3.31 15.54 -2.64
N ASP A 51 2.25 16.15 -3.17
CA ASP A 51 1.34 15.55 -4.16
C ASP A 51 0.86 14.11 -3.83
N ALA A 52 0.55 13.88 -2.56
CA ALA A 52 0.12 12.58 -2.07
C ALA A 52 -1.12 12.65 -1.18
N VAL A 53 -1.79 11.51 -1.03
CA VAL A 53 -2.85 11.27 -0.04
C VAL A 53 -2.43 10.10 0.83
N VAL A 54 -2.48 10.26 2.15
CA VAL A 54 -2.43 9.13 3.09
C VAL A 54 -3.81 8.88 3.67
N MET A 55 -4.24 7.62 3.65
CA MET A 55 -5.57 7.18 4.05
C MET A 55 -5.47 6.09 5.11
N ARG A 56 -6.31 6.20 6.13
CA ARG A 56 -6.52 5.13 7.11
C ARG A 56 -8.00 4.97 7.42
N GLY A 57 -8.36 3.75 7.80
CA GLY A 57 -9.65 3.47 8.42
C GLY A 57 -9.78 4.15 9.78
N THR A 58 -11.00 4.56 10.11
CA THR A 58 -11.38 5.01 11.45
C THR A 58 -11.63 3.83 12.40
N VAL A 59 -12.12 2.69 11.89
CA VAL A 59 -12.49 1.52 12.70
C VAL A 59 -12.30 0.20 11.93
N GLY A 60 -11.68 -0.79 12.57
CA GLY A 60 -11.77 -2.21 12.22
C GLY A 60 -11.15 -2.62 10.88
N HIS A 61 -11.51 -3.83 10.44
CA HIS A 61 -11.00 -4.48 9.22
C HIS A 61 -11.69 -4.02 7.94
N HIS A 62 -12.86 -3.36 8.02
CA HIS A 62 -13.68 -3.00 6.87
C HIS A 62 -12.94 -2.13 5.84
N PHE A 63 -12.23 -1.09 6.28
CA PHE A 63 -11.43 -0.27 5.37
C PHE A 63 -10.37 -1.09 4.65
N THR A 64 -9.67 -1.96 5.38
CA THR A 64 -8.62 -2.81 4.81
C THR A 64 -9.22 -3.81 3.81
N ASP A 65 -10.34 -4.44 4.14
CA ASP A 65 -11.08 -5.33 3.23
C ASP A 65 -11.53 -4.61 1.96
N GLU A 66 -12.06 -3.39 2.08
CA GLU A 66 -12.44 -2.57 0.93
C GLU A 66 -11.24 -2.26 0.04
N VAL A 67 -10.12 -1.79 0.61
CA VAL A 67 -8.90 -1.50 -0.16
C VAL A 67 -8.41 -2.76 -0.89
N LEU A 68 -8.31 -3.89 -0.20
CA LEU A 68 -7.82 -5.13 -0.80
C LEU A 68 -8.77 -5.63 -1.91
N SER A 69 -10.08 -5.67 -1.63
CA SER A 69 -11.10 -6.04 -2.61
C SER A 69 -11.04 -5.17 -3.87
N TRP A 70 -10.90 -3.85 -3.70
CA TRP A 70 -10.91 -2.91 -4.82
C TRP A 70 -9.65 -2.97 -5.68
N HIS A 71 -8.51 -3.28 -5.08
CA HIS A 71 -7.28 -3.53 -5.81
C HIS A 71 -7.20 -4.93 -6.43
N GLN A 72 -8.32 -5.69 -6.42
CA GLN A 72 -8.40 -7.09 -6.85
C GLN A 72 -7.39 -7.97 -6.13
N VAL A 73 -7.09 -7.61 -4.88
CA VAL A 73 -6.18 -8.33 -4.01
C VAL A 73 -7.03 -9.34 -3.23
N ASN A 74 -7.12 -10.55 -3.78
CA ASN A 74 -7.97 -11.64 -3.32
C ASN A 74 -7.30 -12.50 -2.25
N GLY A 75 -8.11 -13.20 -1.46
CA GLY A 75 -7.65 -14.13 -0.43
C GLY A 75 -7.69 -13.52 0.97
N GLN A 76 -7.70 -14.38 1.99
CA GLN A 76 -7.66 -13.95 3.38
C GLN A 76 -6.26 -13.41 3.69
N PRO A 77 -6.12 -12.16 4.16
CA PRO A 77 -4.83 -11.65 4.57
C PRO A 77 -4.28 -12.51 5.70
N SER A 78 -3.04 -12.93 5.53
CA SER A 78 -2.34 -13.66 6.59
C SER A 78 -1.63 -12.68 7.53
N GLU A 79 -1.37 -13.11 8.75
CA GLU A 79 -0.43 -12.46 9.68
C GLU A 79 0.95 -12.14 9.08
N GLY A 80 1.34 -12.81 7.99
CA GLY A 80 2.60 -12.54 7.32
C GLY A 80 2.62 -11.30 6.40
N ILE A 81 1.46 -10.71 6.09
CA ILE A 81 1.33 -9.57 5.19
C ILE A 81 0.98 -8.30 5.95
N LEU A 82 0.09 -8.38 6.93
CA LEU A 82 -0.40 -7.22 7.66
C LEU A 82 0.24 -7.11 9.05
N PRO A 83 0.40 -5.90 9.59
CA PRO A 83 0.07 -4.58 8.99
C PRO A 83 0.97 -4.23 7.78
N ALA A 84 0.45 -3.40 6.87
CA ALA A 84 1.15 -2.98 5.65
C ALA A 84 0.85 -1.55 5.22
N ILE A 85 1.72 -0.99 4.39
CA ILE A 85 1.44 0.22 3.61
C ILE A 85 1.26 -0.20 2.15
N LEU A 86 0.12 0.12 1.55
CA LEU A 86 -0.09 -0.02 0.12
C LEU A 86 0.05 1.36 -0.54
N ILE A 87 0.92 1.48 -1.53
CA ILE A 87 1.12 2.70 -2.31
C ILE A 87 0.70 2.45 -3.75
N THR A 88 -0.08 3.34 -4.33
CA THR A 88 -0.52 3.25 -5.73
C THR A 88 -0.51 4.62 -6.40
N THR A 89 -0.34 4.62 -7.73
CA THR A 89 -0.55 5.80 -8.58
C THR A 89 -1.93 5.81 -9.23
N ILE A 90 -2.77 4.80 -8.94
CA ILE A 90 -4.14 4.72 -9.45
C ILE A 90 -5.03 5.68 -8.68
N HIS A 91 -5.70 6.57 -9.40
CA HIS A 91 -6.66 7.48 -8.81
C HIS A 91 -7.90 6.73 -8.28
N PRO A 92 -8.36 6.98 -7.04
CA PRO A 92 -9.51 6.30 -6.45
C PRO A 92 -10.82 6.35 -7.27
N ARG A 93 -11.05 7.46 -7.99
CA ARG A 93 -12.14 7.64 -8.96
C ARG A 93 -12.32 6.46 -9.93
N TYR A 94 -11.24 5.86 -10.42
CA TYR A 94 -11.34 4.75 -11.38
C TYR A 94 -11.98 3.50 -10.75
N PHE A 95 -12.06 3.44 -9.42
CA PHE A 95 -12.70 2.34 -8.70
C PHE A 95 -14.22 2.51 -8.58
N GLN A 96 -14.73 3.76 -8.45
CA GLN A 96 -16.17 4.03 -8.34
C GLN A 96 -16.95 3.80 -9.65
N MET A 97 -16.28 3.86 -10.80
CA MET A 97 -16.92 3.73 -12.12
C MET A 97 -17.19 2.27 -12.55
N GLN A 98 -16.87 1.26 -11.73
CA GLN A 98 -17.06 -0.20 -11.94
C GLN A 98 -16.87 -0.78 -13.38
N ALA A 99 -15.81 -1.58 -13.52
CA ALA A 99 -15.79 -2.93 -14.11
C ALA A 99 -16.10 -3.19 -15.61
N LYS A 100 -16.63 -2.27 -16.42
CA LYS A 100 -16.91 -2.57 -17.84
C LYS A 100 -15.95 -2.01 -18.88
N GLU A 101 -15.26 -0.89 -18.63
CA GLU A 101 -14.60 -0.16 -19.72
C GLU A 101 -13.09 0.07 -19.59
N HIS A 102 -12.47 -0.13 -18.42
CA HIS A 102 -11.02 0.04 -18.30
C HIS A 102 -10.27 -1.29 -18.39
N ARG A 103 -10.33 -1.89 -19.58
CA ARG A 103 -9.17 -2.62 -20.10
C ARG A 103 -8.19 -1.54 -20.61
N GLN A 104 -6.92 -1.65 -20.25
CA GLN A 104 -5.80 -0.84 -20.75
C GLN A 104 -5.52 0.47 -19.99
N SER A 105 -4.64 0.38 -19.01
CA SER A 105 -3.33 1.01 -19.20
C SER A 105 -2.25 0.15 -18.55
N SER A 106 -1.16 -0.08 -19.27
CA SER A 106 -0.04 -0.95 -18.91
C SER A 106 0.93 -0.35 -17.88
N ALA A 107 0.52 0.70 -17.16
CA ALA A 107 1.39 1.48 -16.27
C ALA A 107 0.85 1.56 -14.83
N THR A 108 -0.18 0.79 -14.51
CA THR A 108 -0.74 0.74 -13.17
C THR A 108 0.20 -0.01 -12.23
N GLN A 109 0.84 0.72 -11.32
CA GLN A 109 1.79 0.16 -10.35
C GLN A 109 1.23 0.29 -8.94
N MET A 110 1.33 -0.79 -8.18
CA MET A 110 1.06 -0.82 -6.76
C MET A 110 2.29 -1.35 -6.03
N LEU A 111 2.60 -0.80 -4.88
CA LEU A 111 3.70 -1.20 -4.01
C LEU A 111 3.12 -1.57 -2.65
N LEU A 112 3.10 -2.86 -2.33
CA LEU A 112 2.66 -3.35 -1.03
C LEU A 112 3.88 -3.58 -0.13
N ILE A 113 3.92 -2.92 1.02
CA ILE A 113 5.03 -2.98 1.98
C ILE A 113 4.54 -3.60 3.29
N PRO A 114 4.69 -4.92 3.48
CA PRO A 114 4.43 -5.57 4.76
C PRO A 114 5.38 -5.07 5.85
N LEU A 115 4.86 -4.47 6.92
CA LEU A 115 5.69 -3.89 7.98
C LEU A 115 6.56 -4.96 8.65
N ARG A 116 6.02 -6.15 8.91
CA ARG A 116 6.78 -7.26 9.54
C ARG A 116 7.98 -7.75 8.73
N LYS A 117 8.03 -7.42 7.43
CA LYS A 117 9.15 -7.77 6.54
C LYS A 117 10.12 -6.59 6.35
N ALA A 118 9.60 -5.37 6.32
CA ALA A 118 10.40 -4.16 6.14
C ALA A 118 11.03 -3.65 7.46
N CYS A 119 10.40 -3.95 8.59
CA CYS A 119 10.72 -3.39 9.90
C CYS A 119 10.91 -4.52 10.92
N LYS A 120 11.97 -4.42 11.73
CA LYS A 120 12.22 -5.28 12.90
C LYS A 120 11.86 -4.56 14.20
N THR A 121 11.94 -3.23 14.18
CA THR A 121 11.68 -2.37 15.33
C THR A 121 10.67 -1.28 15.00
N THR A 122 10.14 -0.66 16.04
CA THR A 122 9.31 0.55 15.92
C THR A 122 10.05 1.73 15.28
N SER A 123 11.36 1.84 15.50
CA SER A 123 12.19 2.89 14.87
C SER A 123 12.35 2.67 13.36
N ASP A 124 12.34 1.41 12.93
CA ASP A 124 12.38 1.08 11.50
C ASP A 124 11.10 1.56 10.80
N VAL A 125 9.95 1.58 11.48
CA VAL A 125 8.69 2.12 10.92
C VAL A 125 8.83 3.63 10.65
N VAL A 126 9.43 4.37 11.57
CA VAL A 126 9.68 5.81 11.37
C VAL A 126 10.63 6.03 10.19
N SER A 127 11.70 5.23 10.12
CA SER A 127 12.67 5.28 9.02
C SER A 127 12.02 4.92 7.67
N LEU A 128 11.13 3.94 7.65
CA LEU A 128 10.35 3.55 6.48
C LEU A 128 9.48 4.71 5.98
N ILE A 129 8.75 5.38 6.88
CA ILE A 129 7.93 6.55 6.54
C ILE A 129 8.79 7.63 5.89
N GLU A 130 9.97 7.92 6.46
CA GLU A 130 10.88 8.94 5.92
C GLU A 130 11.41 8.59 4.54
N LYS A 131 11.81 7.33 4.30
CA LYS A 131 12.22 6.85 2.98
C LYS A 131 11.10 6.99 1.95
N VAL A 132 9.89 6.53 2.29
CA VAL A 132 8.72 6.61 1.40
C VAL A 132 8.44 8.06 1.01
N PHE A 133 8.38 8.97 1.98
CA PHE A 133 8.07 10.38 1.68
C PHE A 133 9.23 11.12 1.02
N LYS A 134 10.48 10.70 1.23
CA LYS A 134 11.62 11.18 0.45
C LYS A 134 11.46 10.79 -1.02
N ASP A 135 11.11 9.55 -1.32
CA ASP A 135 10.91 9.10 -2.70
C ASP A 135 9.70 9.76 -3.39
N ILE A 136 8.63 10.02 -2.64
CA ILE A 136 7.47 10.81 -3.10
C ILE A 136 7.90 12.25 -3.38
N LYS A 137 8.65 12.89 -2.48
CA LYS A 137 9.19 14.25 -2.67
C LYS A 137 10.08 14.33 -3.91
N ASP A 138 10.89 13.30 -4.14
CA ASP A 138 11.76 13.16 -5.31
C ASP A 138 11.01 12.73 -6.59
N LYS A 139 9.67 12.55 -6.54
CA LYS A 139 8.80 12.13 -7.65
C LYS A 139 9.25 10.82 -8.32
N LYS A 140 9.71 9.84 -7.55
CA LYS A 140 10.18 8.56 -8.10
C LYS A 140 9.01 7.67 -8.53
N GLY A 141 9.24 6.83 -9.54
CA GLY A 141 8.32 5.72 -9.82
C GLY A 141 8.33 4.71 -8.66
N LEU A 142 7.22 4.00 -8.41
CA LEU A 142 7.16 3.00 -7.33
C LEU A 142 8.27 1.92 -7.40
N PRO A 143 8.71 1.44 -8.59
CA PRO A 143 9.85 0.53 -8.69
C PRO A 143 11.17 1.12 -8.22
N ASP A 144 11.29 2.44 -8.24
CA ASP A 144 12.50 3.16 -7.89
C ASP A 144 12.59 3.57 -6.43
N PHE A 145 11.51 3.35 -5.66
CA PHE A 145 11.51 3.59 -4.23
C PHE A 145 12.61 2.77 -3.55
N GLU A 146 13.31 3.40 -2.60
CA GLU A 146 14.41 2.80 -1.86
C GLU A 146 13.97 1.51 -1.16
N VAL A 147 12.82 1.57 -0.48
CA VAL A 147 12.21 0.40 0.18
C VAL A 147 11.89 -0.72 -0.81
N ALA A 148 11.45 -0.37 -2.03
CA ALA A 148 11.18 -1.37 -3.07
C ALA A 148 12.47 -2.09 -3.50
N LYS A 149 13.56 -1.34 -3.65
CA LYS A 149 14.88 -1.87 -3.98
C LYS A 149 15.46 -2.74 -2.84
N GLU A 150 15.29 -2.33 -1.59
CA GLU A 150 15.76 -3.08 -0.41
C GLU A 150 15.05 -4.44 -0.29
N LEU A 151 13.73 -4.44 -0.42
CA LEU A 151 12.91 -5.66 -0.34
C LEU A 151 13.18 -6.61 -1.52
N LYS A 152 13.57 -6.09 -2.69
CA LYS A 152 14.06 -6.90 -3.82
C LYS A 152 15.44 -7.53 -3.55
N LYS A 153 16.39 -6.77 -3.00
CA LYS A 153 17.78 -7.25 -2.74
C LYS A 153 17.87 -8.31 -1.64
N GLY A 154 16.91 -8.36 -0.72
CA GLY A 154 16.87 -9.35 0.37
C GLY A 154 16.63 -10.82 -0.03
N LYS A 155 16.53 -11.13 -1.33
CA LYS A 155 16.37 -12.49 -1.87
C LYS A 155 17.45 -12.79 -2.93
N ARG A 156 18.46 -13.60 -2.57
CA ARG A 156 19.30 -14.31 -3.57
C ARG A 156 18.42 -15.36 -4.26
N GLY A 157 18.04 -15.11 -5.51
CA GLY A 157 17.39 -16.08 -6.39
C GLY A 157 15.92 -15.76 -6.71
N ALA A 158 15.65 -15.58 -8.00
CA ALA A 158 14.36 -15.39 -8.66
C ALA A 158 13.61 -14.07 -8.37
N LEU A 159 13.66 -13.19 -9.38
CA LEU A 159 12.77 -12.09 -9.75
C LEU A 159 11.62 -11.81 -8.76
N VAL A 160 11.84 -10.83 -7.90
CA VAL A 160 10.88 -10.34 -6.91
C VAL A 160 9.94 -9.33 -7.57
N ASP A 161 8.95 -9.85 -8.29
CA ASP A 161 7.82 -9.07 -8.86
C ASP A 161 6.59 -9.08 -7.91
N ALA A 162 6.74 -9.60 -6.69
CA ALA A 162 5.65 -9.70 -5.72
C ALA A 162 5.47 -8.47 -4.80
N LEU A 163 6.42 -7.54 -4.79
CA LEU A 163 6.32 -6.30 -4.01
C LEU A 163 5.69 -5.16 -4.83
N ILE A 164 6.02 -5.12 -6.12
CA ILE A 164 5.41 -4.22 -7.10
C ILE A 164 4.34 -5.03 -7.80
N LEU A 165 3.12 -4.95 -7.31
CA LEU A 165 2.02 -5.67 -7.88
C LEU A 165 1.63 -4.97 -9.19
N GLN A 166 1.93 -5.61 -10.31
CA GLN A 166 1.34 -5.25 -11.61
C GLN A 166 0.07 -6.09 -11.79
N PRO A 167 -1.04 -5.52 -12.27
CA PRO A 167 -2.20 -6.32 -12.65
C PRO A 167 -1.79 -7.27 -13.78
N ASN A 168 -1.95 -8.59 -13.56
CA ASN A 168 -1.70 -9.56 -14.62
C ASN A 168 -2.66 -9.30 -15.77
N PHE A 169 -2.13 -9.22 -16.99
CA PHE A 169 -2.81 -8.90 -18.26
C PHE A 169 -4.00 -9.82 -18.64
N ALA A 170 -4.40 -10.76 -17.79
CA ALA A 170 -5.42 -11.77 -18.06
C ALA A 170 -6.66 -11.71 -17.14
N GLY A 171 -6.83 -10.66 -16.32
CA GLY A 171 -8.01 -10.52 -15.45
C GLY A 171 -8.00 -11.42 -14.21
N ILE A 172 -6.84 -11.97 -13.86
CA ILE A 172 -6.62 -12.74 -12.63
C ILE A 172 -6.13 -11.75 -11.57
N GLY A 173 -6.95 -11.51 -10.55
CA GLY A 173 -6.59 -10.68 -9.40
C GLY A 173 -5.34 -11.18 -8.67
N LEU A 174 -4.77 -10.33 -7.82
CA LEU A 174 -3.57 -10.59 -7.04
C LEU A 174 -3.91 -11.47 -5.83
N ASP A 175 -3.28 -12.63 -5.68
CA ASP A 175 -3.60 -13.54 -4.57
C ASP A 175 -2.71 -13.30 -3.33
N LEU A 176 -3.30 -12.77 -2.26
CA LEU A 176 -2.66 -12.60 -0.95
C LEU A 176 -2.16 -13.91 -0.36
N LYS A 177 -2.84 -15.03 -0.59
CA LYS A 177 -2.37 -16.34 -0.11
C LYS A 177 -1.12 -16.77 -0.87
N ALA A 178 -1.00 -16.47 -2.16
CA ALA A 178 0.21 -16.70 -2.93
C ALA A 178 1.37 -15.82 -2.44
N ILE A 179 1.09 -14.53 -2.21
CA ILE A 179 2.02 -13.57 -1.61
C ILE A 179 2.46 -14.05 -0.22
N ALA A 180 1.51 -14.46 0.63
CA ALA A 180 1.76 -14.98 1.97
C ALA A 180 2.57 -16.28 1.97
N LYS A 181 2.25 -17.23 1.09
CA LYS A 181 2.99 -18.50 0.93
C LYS A 181 4.43 -18.23 0.50
N PHE A 182 4.64 -17.29 -0.42
CA PHE A 182 5.98 -16.82 -0.81
C PHE A 182 6.74 -16.15 0.34
N PHE A 183 6.03 -15.57 1.31
CA PHE A 183 6.60 -15.01 2.54
C PHE A 183 6.74 -16.02 3.70
N LYS A 184 6.04 -17.16 3.64
CA LYS A 184 6.12 -18.30 4.58
C LYS A 184 7.11 -19.37 4.16
N LEU A 185 7.50 -19.47 2.89
CA LEU A 185 8.56 -20.37 2.40
C LEU A 185 9.99 -19.89 2.80
N LYS A 186 10.12 -19.30 3.98
CA LYS A 186 11.39 -18.99 4.64
C LYS A 186 11.40 -19.68 5.99
#